data_AF-A0A1V0UHC7-F1
#
_entry.id   AF-A0A1V0UHC7-F1
#
_cell.length_a   1.000
_cell.length_b   1.000
_cell.length_c   1.000
_cell.angle_alpha   90.00
_cell.angle_beta   90.00
_cell.angle_gamma   90.00
#
_symmetry.space_group_name_H-M   'P 1'
#
loop_
_entity.id
_entity.type
_entity.pdbx_description
1 polymer ?
#
loop_
_entity_poly.entity_id
_entity_poly.type
_entity_poly.pdbx_seq_one_letter_code
_entity_poly.pdbx_strand_id
1 'polypeptide(L)'
;MTPRHTEWDFGLSRLTKFFAGPWSHERTVDETIADAALGHLDEPAGEAASAILADAVRLEQSPLPTEVITTVWAVASEGGYNLAFFGVDGRDWLRQVAAVCSEPARRADPAESSAVEPVAASEESVRAVLAAVAEVEPALAARAATKDGTLFGHAPGEVVRALESVTAQVDPDLGFRLLLRVLSTCRVPISDAQYARYEALGATFGYGRFHVSDVEHQTRW
;
A
#
# COMPACT_ATOMS: atom_id res chain seq x y z
N MET A 1 -9.35 -20.35 1.55
CA MET A 1 -8.43 -19.24 1.21
C MET A 1 -7.71 -19.64 -0.06
N THR A 2 -8.09 -19.05 -1.19
CA THR A 2 -7.34 -19.17 -2.44
C THR A 2 -6.01 -18.43 -2.23
N PRO A 3 -4.85 -19.05 -2.49
CA PRO A 3 -3.58 -18.39 -2.25
C PRO A 3 -3.41 -17.20 -3.20
N ARG A 4 -3.07 -16.03 -2.66
CA ARG A 4 -2.71 -14.82 -3.42
C ARG A 4 -1.22 -14.89 -3.77
N HIS A 5 -0.87 -15.78 -4.69
CA HIS A 5 0.52 -15.97 -5.14
C HIS A 5 0.87 -14.96 -6.24
N THR A 6 0.85 -13.68 -5.94
CA THR A 6 1.58 -12.72 -6.78
C THR A 6 3.04 -12.80 -6.39
N GLU A 7 3.91 -13.04 -7.38
CA GLU A 7 5.35 -13.08 -7.14
C GLU A 7 5.89 -11.72 -6.65
N TRP A 8 5.17 -10.65 -6.99
CA TRP A 8 5.54 -9.25 -6.83
C TRP A 8 4.56 -8.48 -5.93
N ASP A 9 4.85 -7.21 -5.67
CA ASP A 9 3.90 -6.27 -5.06
C ASP A 9 2.60 -6.18 -5.87
N PHE A 10 1.47 -5.90 -5.21
CA PHE A 10 0.15 -5.87 -5.83
C PHE A 10 -0.81 -4.94 -5.09
N GLY A 11 -1.98 -4.69 -5.67
CA GLY A 11 -3.01 -3.85 -5.05
C GLY A 11 -2.57 -2.40 -4.87
N LEU A 12 -3.05 -1.74 -3.81
CA LEU A 12 -2.84 -0.31 -3.61
C LEU A 12 -1.36 0.05 -3.35
N SER A 13 -0.60 -0.81 -2.67
CA SER A 13 0.84 -0.63 -2.47
C SER A 13 1.58 -0.56 -3.82
N ARG A 14 1.27 -1.45 -4.76
CA ARG A 14 1.82 -1.39 -6.13
C ARG A 14 1.38 -0.14 -6.87
N LEU A 15 0.10 0.25 -6.78
CA LEU A 15 -0.40 1.47 -7.42
C LEU A 15 0.41 2.71 -7.00
N THR A 16 0.80 2.82 -5.73
CA THR A 16 1.58 3.97 -5.25
C THR A 16 2.94 4.13 -5.94
N LYS A 17 3.51 3.05 -6.48
CA LYS A 17 4.77 3.11 -7.26
C LYS A 17 4.59 3.81 -8.60
N PHE A 18 3.42 3.68 -9.23
CA PHE A 18 3.10 4.36 -10.48
C PHE A 18 2.95 5.88 -10.31
N PHE A 19 2.71 6.31 -9.08
CA PHE A 19 2.62 7.71 -8.68
C PHE A 19 3.86 8.19 -7.92
N ALA A 20 4.95 7.41 -7.86
CA ALA A 20 6.13 7.78 -7.08
C ALA A 20 6.86 9.02 -7.65
N GLY A 21 7.25 9.93 -6.75
CA GLY A 21 8.02 11.14 -7.09
C GLY A 21 7.15 12.24 -7.73
N PRO A 22 7.72 13.27 -8.36
CA PRO A 22 6.94 14.31 -9.02
C PRO A 22 6.22 13.70 -10.23
N TRP A 23 5.00 13.22 -9.99
CA TRP A 23 4.19 12.55 -11.01
C TRP A 23 4.03 13.46 -12.24
N SER A 24 4.36 12.92 -13.41
CA SER A 24 4.45 13.67 -14.66
C SER A 24 3.08 13.90 -15.29
N HIS A 25 2.78 15.14 -15.67
CA HIS A 25 1.57 15.54 -16.41
C HIS A 25 1.45 14.91 -17.82
N GLU A 26 2.39 14.07 -18.24
CA GLU A 26 2.38 13.40 -19.55
C GLU A 26 1.30 12.32 -19.65
N ARG A 27 0.83 11.80 -18.51
CA ARG A 27 -0.32 10.89 -18.44
C ARG A 27 -1.38 11.47 -17.52
N THR A 28 -2.64 11.17 -17.84
CA THR A 28 -3.74 11.44 -16.92
C THR A 28 -3.70 10.47 -15.74
N VAL A 29 -4.40 10.84 -14.68
CA VAL A 29 -4.58 10.00 -13.49
C VAL A 29 -5.20 8.66 -13.86
N ASP A 30 -6.25 8.68 -14.69
CA ASP A 30 -6.97 7.49 -15.14
C ASP A 30 -6.08 6.56 -15.97
N GLU A 31 -5.26 7.11 -16.89
CA GLU A 31 -4.27 6.34 -17.66
C GLU A 31 -3.23 5.71 -16.73
N THR A 32 -2.77 6.43 -15.70
CA THR A 32 -1.80 5.89 -14.74
C THR A 32 -2.39 4.74 -13.92
N ILE A 33 -3.65 4.85 -13.50
CA ILE A 33 -4.35 3.76 -12.81
C ILE A 33 -4.58 2.57 -13.76
N ALA A 34 -4.97 2.84 -15.01
CA ALA A 34 -5.19 1.81 -16.02
C ALA A 34 -3.90 1.02 -16.32
N ASP A 35 -2.76 1.70 -16.44
CA ASP A 35 -1.46 1.06 -16.64
C ASP A 35 -1.06 0.18 -15.44
N ALA A 36 -1.32 0.63 -14.22
CA ALA A 36 -1.11 -0.19 -13.02
C ALA A 36 -2.04 -1.42 -13.03
N ALA A 37 -3.29 -1.26 -13.47
CA ALA A 37 -4.29 -2.32 -13.54
C ALA A 37 -3.98 -3.41 -14.60
N LEU A 38 -3.04 -3.17 -15.53
CA LEU A 38 -2.56 -4.18 -16.48
C LEU A 38 -1.80 -5.33 -15.82
N GLY A 39 -1.27 -5.14 -14.61
CA GLY A 39 -0.50 -6.18 -13.90
C GLY A 39 0.88 -6.43 -14.51
N HIS A 40 1.49 -7.55 -14.13
CA HIS A 40 2.70 -8.07 -14.75
C HIS A 40 2.38 -8.94 -15.98
N LEU A 41 3.34 -9.11 -16.90
CA LEU A 41 3.11 -9.82 -18.17
C LEU A 41 2.61 -11.26 -18.00
N ASP A 42 2.98 -11.91 -16.89
CA ASP A 42 2.64 -13.31 -16.60
C ASP A 42 1.39 -13.43 -15.69
N GLU A 43 0.77 -12.31 -15.29
CA GLU A 43 -0.43 -12.32 -14.47
C GLU A 43 -1.70 -12.47 -15.35
N PRO A 44 -2.69 -13.24 -14.89
CA PRO A 44 -4.03 -13.26 -15.48
C PRO A 44 -4.60 -11.84 -15.68
N ALA A 45 -5.19 -11.63 -16.86
CA ALA A 45 -5.78 -10.35 -17.20
C ALA A 45 -6.83 -9.92 -16.17
N GLY A 46 -6.66 -8.72 -15.62
CA GLY A 46 -7.56 -8.13 -14.63
C GLY A 46 -7.31 -8.53 -13.19
N GLU A 47 -6.38 -9.45 -12.89
CA GLU A 47 -6.03 -9.80 -11.51
C GLU A 47 -5.47 -8.59 -10.73
N ALA A 48 -4.56 -7.84 -11.34
CA ALA A 48 -4.04 -6.61 -10.76
C ALA A 48 -5.14 -5.55 -10.55
N ALA A 49 -6.10 -5.46 -11.49
CA ALA A 49 -7.24 -4.57 -11.36
C ALA A 49 -8.14 -4.97 -10.19
N SER A 50 -8.45 -6.26 -10.03
CA SER A 50 -9.22 -6.79 -8.90
C SER A 50 -8.52 -6.54 -7.56
N ALA A 51 -7.20 -6.73 -7.50
CA ALA A 51 -6.42 -6.45 -6.30
C ALA A 51 -6.46 -4.96 -5.91
N ILE A 52 -6.26 -4.05 -6.88
CA ILE A 52 -6.34 -2.60 -6.63
C ILE A 52 -7.76 -2.19 -6.21
N LEU A 53 -8.78 -2.71 -6.92
CA LEU A 53 -10.18 -2.45 -6.61
C LEU A 53 -10.53 -2.89 -5.20
N ALA A 54 -10.12 -4.10 -4.80
CA ALA A 54 -10.43 -4.64 -3.49
C ALA A 54 -9.80 -3.81 -2.36
N ASP A 55 -8.54 -3.40 -2.50
CA ASP A 55 -7.90 -2.51 -1.51
C ASP A 55 -8.55 -1.13 -1.47
N ALA A 56 -8.87 -0.56 -2.64
CA ALA A 56 -9.49 0.76 -2.75
C ALA A 56 -10.87 0.78 -2.08
N VAL A 57 -11.72 -0.21 -2.37
CA VAL A 57 -13.05 -0.32 -1.79
C VAL A 57 -12.96 -0.63 -0.29
N ARG A 58 -12.01 -1.46 0.18
CA ARG A 58 -11.78 -1.69 1.62
C ARG A 58 -11.51 -0.40 2.38
N LEU A 59 -10.56 0.38 1.89
CA LEU A 59 -10.21 1.65 2.52
C LEU A 59 -11.36 2.67 2.40
N GLU A 60 -12.03 2.73 1.25
CA GLU A 60 -13.14 3.65 1.01
C GLU A 60 -14.35 3.37 1.88
N GLN A 61 -14.60 2.10 2.23
CA GLN A 61 -15.72 1.70 3.09
C GLN A 61 -15.34 1.60 4.58
N SER A 62 -14.05 1.76 4.90
CA SER A 62 -13.55 1.66 6.27
C SER A 62 -14.02 2.82 7.16
N PRO A 63 -14.02 2.64 8.50
CA PRO A 63 -14.31 3.72 9.45
C PRO A 63 -13.17 4.74 9.57
N LEU A 64 -12.06 4.59 8.84
CA LEU A 64 -10.90 5.46 8.96
C LEU A 64 -11.22 6.90 8.57
N PRO A 65 -10.73 7.91 9.31
CA PRO A 65 -10.79 9.29 8.85
C PRO A 65 -10.10 9.45 7.49
N THR A 66 -10.60 10.36 6.64
CA THR A 66 -9.98 10.60 5.31
C THR A 66 -8.50 10.99 5.45
N GLU A 67 -8.14 11.70 6.51
CA GLU A 67 -6.79 12.16 6.77
C GLU A 67 -5.80 11.00 6.90
N VAL A 68 -6.25 9.84 7.40
CA VAL A 68 -5.43 8.62 7.45
C VAL A 68 -5.15 8.13 6.02
N ILE A 69 -6.17 8.09 5.16
CA ILE A 69 -6.03 7.68 3.75
C ILE A 69 -5.08 8.63 3.02
N THR A 70 -5.25 9.94 3.19
CA THR A 70 -4.39 10.95 2.58
C THR A 70 -2.94 10.83 3.05
N THR A 71 -2.70 10.59 4.34
CA THR A 71 -1.35 10.43 4.91
C THR A 71 -0.64 9.22 4.33
N VAL A 72 -1.30 8.05 4.33
CA VAL A 72 -0.70 6.83 3.77
C VAL A 72 -0.42 7.00 2.28
N TRP A 73 -1.36 7.56 1.53
CA TRP A 73 -1.18 7.81 0.10
C TRP A 73 0.02 8.71 -0.18
N ALA A 74 0.12 9.85 0.51
CA ALA A 74 1.19 10.81 0.31
C ALA A 74 2.57 10.19 0.56
N VAL A 75 2.74 9.43 1.64
CA VAL A 75 4.04 8.83 1.95
C VAL A 75 4.36 7.66 1.02
N ALA A 76 3.40 6.77 0.78
CA ALA A 76 3.62 5.59 -0.08
C ALA A 76 3.86 5.96 -1.56
N SER A 77 3.36 7.11 -2.01
CA SER A 77 3.59 7.65 -3.37
C SER A 77 4.76 8.65 -3.44
N GLU A 78 5.61 8.74 -2.42
CA GLU A 78 6.74 9.71 -2.40
C GLU A 78 6.31 11.17 -2.65
N GLY A 79 5.12 11.52 -2.16
CA GLY A 79 4.51 12.83 -2.31
C GLY A 79 3.97 13.13 -3.71
N GLY A 80 3.73 12.10 -4.54
CA GLY A 80 3.44 12.25 -5.95
C GLY A 80 2.10 12.89 -6.28
N TYR A 81 1.07 12.12 -6.64
CA TYR A 81 -0.25 12.70 -6.90
C TYR A 81 -0.81 13.32 -5.60
N ASN A 82 -0.51 14.61 -5.42
CA ASN A 82 -0.73 15.35 -4.20
C ASN A 82 -2.20 15.75 -4.10
N LEU A 83 -2.96 14.93 -3.39
CA LEU A 83 -4.40 15.10 -3.20
C LEU A 83 -4.75 16.48 -2.63
N ALA A 84 -3.97 17.00 -1.67
CA ALA A 84 -4.21 18.30 -1.08
C ALA A 84 -4.00 19.45 -2.09
N PHE A 85 -2.98 19.36 -2.94
CA PHE A 85 -2.72 20.34 -4.00
C PHE A 85 -3.86 20.37 -5.03
N PHE A 86 -4.39 19.21 -5.39
CA PHE A 86 -5.51 19.10 -6.33
C PHE A 86 -6.89 19.26 -5.69
N GLY A 87 -6.97 19.47 -4.37
CA GLY A 87 -8.24 19.58 -3.64
C GLY A 87 -9.09 18.31 -3.67
N VAL A 88 -8.45 17.14 -3.78
CA VAL A 88 -9.10 15.84 -3.85
C VAL A 88 -9.17 15.22 -2.46
N ASP A 89 -10.37 14.86 -2.01
CA ASP A 89 -10.57 14.11 -0.77
C ASP A 89 -10.00 12.68 -0.91
N GLY A 90 -9.40 12.13 0.15
CA GLY A 90 -8.82 10.78 0.11
C GLY A 90 -9.84 9.68 -0.21
N ARG A 91 -11.12 9.82 0.17
CA ARG A 91 -12.16 8.86 -0.24
C ARG A 91 -12.58 9.06 -1.69
N ASP A 92 -12.67 10.30 -2.16
CA ASP A 92 -12.94 10.57 -3.58
C ASP A 92 -11.83 10.02 -4.47
N TRP A 93 -10.58 10.11 -4.01
CA TRP A 93 -9.45 9.45 -4.64
C TRP A 93 -9.65 7.93 -4.78
N LEU A 94 -10.00 7.24 -3.68
CA LEU A 94 -10.24 5.80 -3.72
C LEU A 94 -11.44 5.43 -4.60
N ARG A 95 -12.49 6.26 -4.66
CA ARG A 95 -13.62 6.07 -5.59
C ARG A 95 -13.18 6.16 -7.04
N GLN A 96 -12.30 7.10 -7.38
CA GLN A 96 -11.74 7.22 -8.72
C GLN A 96 -10.91 5.98 -9.09
N VAL A 97 -10.03 5.53 -8.19
CA VAL A 97 -9.26 4.28 -8.37
C VAL A 97 -10.18 3.09 -8.59
N ALA A 98 -11.20 2.93 -7.73
CA ALA A 98 -12.18 1.86 -7.87
C ALA A 98 -12.96 1.93 -9.19
N ALA A 99 -13.34 3.13 -9.64
CA ALA A 99 -14.05 3.31 -10.89
C ALA A 99 -13.24 2.81 -12.10
N VAL A 100 -11.96 3.18 -12.18
CA VAL A 100 -11.07 2.76 -13.27
C VAL A 100 -10.81 1.25 -13.26
N CYS A 101 -10.65 0.65 -12.08
CA CYS A 101 -10.39 -0.79 -11.95
C CYS A 101 -11.64 -1.68 -12.06
N SER A 102 -12.84 -1.12 -11.88
CA SER A 102 -14.09 -1.90 -11.81
C SER A 102 -14.40 -2.71 -13.08
N GLU A 103 -14.21 -2.11 -14.24
CA GLU A 103 -14.52 -2.74 -15.53
C GLU A 103 -13.51 -3.84 -15.90
N PRO A 104 -12.18 -3.62 -15.83
CA PRO A 104 -11.21 -4.69 -16.00
C PRO A 104 -11.39 -5.86 -15.02
N ALA A 105 -11.68 -5.59 -13.74
CA ALA A 105 -11.96 -6.62 -12.74
C ALA A 105 -13.22 -7.44 -13.09
N ARG A 106 -14.33 -6.77 -13.41
CA ARG A 106 -15.58 -7.44 -13.82
C ARG A 106 -15.43 -8.33 -15.04
N ARG A 107 -14.57 -7.95 -16.00
CA ARG A 107 -14.30 -8.79 -17.18
C ARG A 107 -13.48 -10.03 -16.85
N ALA A 108 -12.59 -9.93 -15.87
CA ALA A 108 -11.77 -11.05 -15.43
C ALA A 108 -12.60 -12.10 -14.68
N ASP A 109 -13.49 -11.66 -13.79
CA ASP A 109 -14.45 -12.52 -13.11
C ASP A 109 -15.86 -11.89 -13.09
N PRO A 110 -16.73 -12.23 -14.06
CA PRO A 110 -18.10 -11.74 -14.10
C PRO A 110 -18.98 -12.21 -12.93
N ALA A 111 -18.57 -13.28 -12.22
CA ALA A 111 -19.27 -13.81 -11.07
C ALA A 111 -18.82 -13.18 -9.74
N GLU A 112 -17.71 -12.42 -9.75
CA GLU A 112 -17.21 -11.70 -8.59
C GLU A 112 -18.21 -10.61 -8.19
N SER A 113 -18.79 -10.78 -6.99
CA SER A 113 -19.66 -9.77 -6.39
C SER A 113 -18.83 -8.53 -6.07
N SER A 114 -19.31 -7.34 -6.43
CA SER A 114 -18.67 -6.07 -6.03
C SER A 114 -18.66 -5.84 -4.51
N ALA A 115 -19.24 -6.75 -3.72
CA ALA A 115 -19.12 -6.76 -2.27
C ALA A 115 -17.73 -7.27 -1.86
N VAL A 116 -16.95 -6.40 -1.24
CA VAL A 116 -15.67 -6.77 -0.63
C VAL A 116 -15.93 -7.77 0.50
N GLU A 117 -15.35 -8.97 0.38
CA GLU A 117 -15.40 -9.95 1.46
C GLU A 117 -14.73 -9.41 2.74
N PRO A 118 -15.34 -9.63 3.92
CA PRO A 118 -14.71 -9.31 5.20
C PRO A 118 -13.34 -9.97 5.31
N VAL A 119 -12.37 -9.21 5.82
CA VAL A 119 -11.02 -9.72 6.04
C VAL A 119 -11.07 -10.70 7.22
N ALA A 120 -10.80 -11.98 6.96
CA ALA A 120 -10.67 -13.01 8.00
C ALA A 120 -9.26 -12.98 8.63
N ALA A 121 -8.85 -11.81 9.15
CA ALA A 121 -7.55 -11.64 9.78
C ALA A 121 -7.51 -12.28 11.18
N SER A 122 -6.44 -13.01 11.47
CA SER A 122 -6.18 -13.47 12.84
C SER A 122 -5.68 -12.31 13.72
N GLU A 123 -6.02 -12.33 15.01
CA GLU A 123 -5.48 -11.37 15.98
C GLU A 123 -3.95 -11.41 16.04
N GLU A 124 -3.35 -12.57 15.77
CA GLU A 124 -1.91 -12.75 15.69
C GLU A 124 -1.30 -11.97 14.53
N SER A 125 -1.91 -12.04 13.33
CA SER A 125 -1.49 -11.28 12.15
C SER A 125 -1.54 -9.78 12.41
N VAL A 126 -2.63 -9.29 13.02
CA VAL A 126 -2.77 -7.86 13.39
C VAL A 126 -1.65 -7.45 14.35
N ARG A 127 -1.44 -8.23 15.41
CA ARG A 127 -0.42 -7.93 16.44
C ARG A 127 1.00 -7.95 15.87
N ALA A 128 1.30 -8.89 14.97
CA ALA A 128 2.60 -9.00 14.33
C ALA A 128 2.91 -7.79 13.45
N VAL A 129 1.93 -7.33 12.65
CA VAL A 129 2.10 -6.14 11.81
C VAL A 129 2.21 -4.86 12.65
N LEU A 130 1.38 -4.71 13.69
CA LEU A 130 1.50 -3.56 14.61
C LEU A 130 2.87 -3.51 15.30
N ALA A 131 3.42 -4.66 15.71
CA ALA A 131 4.76 -4.73 16.27
C ALA A 131 5.83 -4.31 15.23
N ALA A 132 5.69 -4.73 13.97
CA ALA A 132 6.57 -4.31 12.89
C ALA A 132 6.50 -2.79 12.60
N VAL A 133 5.31 -2.20 12.66
CA VAL A 133 5.10 -0.75 12.50
C VAL A 133 5.75 0.03 13.65
N ALA A 134 5.52 -0.39 14.89
CA ALA A 134 6.11 0.25 16.06
C ALA A 134 7.65 0.15 16.06
N GLU A 135 8.21 -0.96 15.57
CA GLU A 135 9.65 -1.16 15.51
C GLU A 135 10.37 -0.11 14.63
N VAL A 136 9.72 0.37 13.56
CA VAL A 136 10.36 1.26 12.57
C VAL A 136 10.16 2.74 12.87
N GLU A 137 9.35 3.10 13.86
CA GLU A 137 9.07 4.49 14.24
C GLU A 137 10.34 5.31 14.51
N PRO A 138 11.34 4.84 15.28
CA PRO A 138 12.56 5.62 15.52
C PRO A 138 13.36 5.88 14.24
N ALA A 139 13.36 4.94 13.30
CA ALA A 139 14.08 5.07 12.04
C ALA A 139 13.37 6.03 11.07
N LEU A 140 12.03 6.03 11.06
CA LEU A 140 11.23 7.03 10.36
C LEU A 140 11.47 8.44 10.93
N ALA A 141 11.52 8.58 12.26
CA ALA A 141 11.82 9.85 12.93
C ALA A 141 13.23 10.35 12.59
N ALA A 142 14.23 9.47 12.66
CA ALA A 142 15.60 9.79 12.25
C ALA A 142 15.66 10.24 10.78
N ARG A 143 14.90 9.57 9.91
CA ARG A 143 14.86 9.93 8.48
C ARG A 143 14.22 11.29 8.24
N ALA A 144 13.11 11.60 8.90
CA ALA A 144 12.47 12.90 8.80
C ALA A 144 13.36 14.05 9.29
N ALA A 145 14.15 13.81 10.34
CA ALA A 145 15.12 14.79 10.87
C ALA A 145 16.23 15.16 9.86
N THR A 146 16.52 14.30 8.87
CA THR A 146 17.48 14.62 7.78
C THR A 146 16.90 15.53 6.69
N LYS A 147 15.59 15.84 6.77
CA LYS A 147 14.87 16.70 5.84
C LYS A 147 14.34 17.94 6.59
N ASP A 148 13.08 18.27 6.43
CA ASP A 148 12.38 19.37 7.10
C ASP A 148 11.64 18.95 8.38
N GLY A 149 11.97 17.77 8.93
CA GLY A 149 11.24 17.17 10.04
C GLY A 149 9.99 16.39 9.63
N THR A 150 9.72 16.28 8.33
CA THR A 150 8.55 15.56 7.80
C THR A 150 8.94 14.43 6.83
N LEU A 151 7.97 13.56 6.58
CA LEU A 151 7.97 12.56 5.52
C LEU A 151 6.87 12.95 4.53
N PHE A 152 7.27 13.65 3.48
CA PHE A 152 6.34 14.11 2.43
C PHE A 152 5.18 14.96 2.98
N GLY A 153 5.48 15.89 3.91
CA GLY A 153 4.50 16.79 4.50
C GLY A 153 3.81 16.26 5.76
N HIS A 154 4.14 15.04 6.20
CA HIS A 154 3.55 14.42 7.40
C HIS A 154 4.59 14.17 8.48
N ALA A 155 4.21 14.34 9.75
CA ALA A 155 5.08 14.01 10.87
C ALA A 155 5.26 12.48 10.99
N PRO A 156 6.43 11.96 11.39
CA PRO A 156 6.66 10.53 11.55
C PRO A 156 5.59 9.80 12.37
N GLY A 157 5.16 10.39 13.49
CA GLY A 157 4.11 9.83 14.34
C GLY A 157 2.70 9.88 13.73
N GLU A 158 2.46 10.70 12.71
CA GLU A 158 1.22 10.63 11.91
C GLU A 158 1.25 9.44 10.97
N VAL A 159 2.39 9.21 10.31
CA VAL A 159 2.60 8.07 9.41
C VAL A 159 2.45 6.74 10.16
N VAL A 160 3.08 6.62 11.33
CA VAL A 160 2.99 5.42 12.19
C VAL A 160 1.53 5.15 12.57
N ARG A 161 0.83 6.14 13.13
CA ARG A 161 -0.59 6.00 13.51
C ARG A 161 -1.49 5.67 12.33
N ALA A 162 -1.19 6.19 11.15
CA ALA A 162 -1.93 5.89 9.94
C ALA A 162 -1.77 4.42 9.52
N LEU A 163 -0.54 3.89 9.53
CA LEU A 163 -0.26 2.48 9.27
C LEU A 163 -0.90 1.55 10.31
N GLU A 164 -0.82 1.91 11.59
CA GLU A 164 -1.48 1.17 12.67
C GLU A 164 -3.00 1.13 12.47
N SER A 165 -3.60 2.25 12.08
CA SER A 165 -5.04 2.36 11.86
C SER A 165 -5.50 1.48 10.69
N VAL A 166 -4.77 1.48 9.57
CA VAL A 166 -5.05 0.57 8.44
C VAL A 166 -4.92 -0.89 8.88
N THR A 167 -3.87 -1.22 9.61
CA THR A 167 -3.61 -2.58 10.10
C THR A 167 -4.72 -3.09 11.02
N ALA A 168 -5.17 -2.25 11.96
CA ALA A 168 -6.11 -2.66 13.00
C ALA A 168 -7.58 -2.60 12.56
N GLN A 169 -7.93 -1.70 11.64
CA GLN A 169 -9.34 -1.40 11.30
C GLN A 169 -9.72 -1.79 9.87
N VAL A 170 -8.76 -2.14 9.01
CA VAL A 170 -9.02 -2.44 7.60
C VAL A 170 -8.53 -3.84 7.25
N ASP A 171 -7.21 -4.02 7.22
CA ASP A 171 -6.60 -5.29 6.84
C ASP A 171 -5.11 -5.28 7.24
N PRO A 172 -4.62 -6.23 8.06
CA PRO A 172 -3.20 -6.33 8.37
C PRO A 172 -2.33 -6.70 7.16
N ASP A 173 -2.87 -7.40 6.15
CA ASP A 173 -2.15 -7.66 4.89
C ASP A 173 -1.85 -6.32 4.19
N LEU A 174 -2.88 -5.50 3.96
CA LEU A 174 -2.73 -4.17 3.36
C LEU A 174 -1.82 -3.27 4.22
N GLY A 175 -2.00 -3.27 5.54
CA GLY A 175 -1.15 -2.53 6.48
C GLY A 175 0.33 -2.91 6.35
N PHE A 176 0.61 -4.20 6.19
CA PHE A 176 1.97 -4.70 6.01
C PHE A 176 2.57 -4.32 4.65
N ARG A 177 1.82 -4.46 3.54
CA ARG A 177 2.28 -4.01 2.21
C ARG A 177 2.59 -2.52 2.18
N LEU A 178 1.76 -1.71 2.83
CA LEU A 178 1.99 -0.27 2.96
C LEU A 178 3.19 0.05 3.85
N LEU A 179 3.43 -0.70 4.93
CA LEU A 179 4.66 -0.59 5.72
C LEU A 179 5.90 -0.82 4.84
N LEU A 180 5.96 -1.94 4.10
CA LEU A 180 7.08 -2.25 3.21
C LEU A 180 7.29 -1.12 2.18
N ARG A 181 6.20 -0.59 1.63
CA ARG A 181 6.26 0.55 0.72
C ARG A 181 6.80 1.81 1.40
N VAL A 182 6.35 2.14 2.62
CA VAL A 182 6.84 3.29 3.39
C VAL A 182 8.34 3.15 3.70
N LEU A 183 8.81 1.95 4.06
CA LEU A 183 10.24 1.71 4.29
C LEU A 183 11.07 1.97 3.03
N SER A 184 10.57 1.51 1.87
CA SER A 184 11.20 1.73 0.57
C SER A 184 11.23 3.21 0.18
N THR A 185 10.08 3.90 0.21
CA THR A 185 9.94 5.33 -0.15
C THR A 185 10.78 6.26 0.73
N CYS A 186 10.77 6.02 2.04
CA CYS A 186 11.53 6.81 2.99
C CYS A 186 13.02 6.43 2.99
N ARG A 187 13.39 5.30 2.37
CA ARG A 187 14.74 4.72 2.42
C ARG A 187 15.18 4.48 3.86
N VAL A 188 14.31 3.81 4.61
CA VAL A 188 14.56 3.46 6.02
C VAL A 188 15.46 2.23 6.04
N PRO A 189 16.65 2.31 6.66
CA PRO A 189 17.52 1.14 6.81
C PRO A 189 16.84 0.09 7.69
N ILE A 190 16.99 -1.17 7.30
CA ILE A 190 16.53 -2.34 8.08
C ILE A 190 17.70 -3.31 8.29
N SER A 191 17.71 -4.00 9.42
CA SER A 191 18.66 -5.08 9.68
C SER A 191 18.26 -6.37 8.98
N ASP A 192 19.22 -7.28 8.78
CA ASP A 192 18.94 -8.63 8.26
C ASP A 192 17.90 -9.38 9.11
N ALA A 193 17.93 -9.17 10.43
CA ALA A 193 16.97 -9.77 11.34
C ALA A 193 15.55 -9.21 11.15
N GLN A 194 15.41 -7.92 10.83
CA GLN A 194 14.13 -7.31 10.46
C GLN A 194 13.64 -7.86 9.12
N TYR A 195 14.52 -7.91 8.12
CA TYR A 195 14.21 -8.46 6.81
C TYR A 195 13.69 -9.91 6.91
N ALA A 196 14.37 -10.79 7.64
CA ALA A 196 13.94 -12.17 7.86
C ALA A 196 12.57 -12.28 8.55
N ARG A 197 12.26 -11.36 9.48
CA ARG A 197 10.92 -11.28 10.09
C ARG A 197 9.85 -10.84 9.09
N TYR A 198 10.17 -9.90 8.22
CA TYR A 198 9.25 -9.45 7.17
C TYR A 198 9.00 -10.56 6.14
N GLU A 199 10.00 -11.38 5.80
CA GLU A 199 9.80 -12.57 4.97
C GLU A 199 8.86 -13.58 5.64
N ALA A 200 9.05 -13.88 6.93
CA ALA A 200 8.17 -14.78 7.66
C ALA A 200 6.72 -14.27 7.76
N LEU A 201 6.55 -12.95 7.92
CA LEU A 201 5.24 -12.31 7.95
C LEU A 201 4.58 -12.33 6.56
N GLY A 202 5.33 -12.04 5.50
CA GLY A 202 4.86 -12.15 4.11
C GLY A 202 4.45 -13.59 3.74
N ALA A 203 5.21 -14.59 4.18
CA ALA A 203 4.86 -16.00 4.00
C ALA A 203 3.52 -16.35 4.68
N THR A 204 3.23 -15.73 5.83
CA THR A 204 1.95 -15.91 6.55
C THR A 204 0.77 -15.35 5.75
N PHE A 205 0.98 -14.25 5.02
CA PHE A 205 -0.01 -13.67 4.09
C PHE A 205 -0.03 -14.36 2.71
N GLY A 206 0.89 -15.30 2.45
CA GLY A 206 0.97 -16.06 1.21
C GLY A 206 1.70 -15.35 0.06
N TYR A 207 2.49 -14.32 0.36
CA TYR A 207 3.23 -13.57 -0.65
C TYR A 207 4.21 -14.44 -1.42
N GLY A 208 4.38 -14.12 -2.71
CA GLY A 208 5.43 -14.71 -3.51
C GLY A 208 6.82 -14.17 -3.16
N ARG A 209 7.84 -14.85 -3.70
CA ARG A 209 9.24 -14.72 -3.26
C ARG A 209 9.85 -13.33 -3.40
N PHE A 210 9.31 -12.45 -4.26
CA PHE A 210 9.90 -11.15 -4.55
C PHE A 210 9.17 -9.98 -3.89
N HIS A 211 8.05 -10.22 -3.21
CA HIS A 211 7.27 -9.16 -2.61
C HIS A 211 8.04 -8.38 -1.53
N VAL A 212 8.78 -9.10 -0.66
CA VAL A 212 9.59 -8.47 0.40
C VAL A 212 10.94 -7.99 -0.13
N SER A 213 11.42 -8.50 -1.27
CA SER A 213 12.70 -8.12 -1.86
C SER A 213 12.80 -6.64 -2.22
N ASP A 214 11.66 -5.95 -2.38
CA ASP A 214 11.60 -4.50 -2.59
C ASP A 214 12.22 -3.69 -1.44
N VAL A 215 12.38 -4.25 -0.25
CA VAL A 215 13.11 -3.63 0.87
C VAL A 215 14.45 -4.29 1.16
N GLU A 216 14.86 -5.34 0.43
CA GLU A 216 16.16 -6.01 0.65
C GLU A 216 17.34 -5.03 0.47
N HIS A 217 17.25 -4.12 -0.50
CA HIS A 217 18.30 -3.11 -0.70
C HIS A 217 18.46 -2.15 0.50
N GLN A 218 17.48 -2.12 1.41
CA GLN A 218 17.54 -1.37 2.66
C GLN A 218 18.35 -2.08 3.76
N THR A 219 18.89 -3.27 3.53
CA THR A 219 19.86 -3.91 4.46
C THR A 219 21.30 -3.48 4.22
N ARG A 220 21.56 -2.81 3.08
CA ARG A 220 22.91 -2.44 2.63
C ARG A 220 23.19 -0.98 2.95
N TRP A 221 23.43 -0.68 4.22
CA TRP A 221 23.80 0.65 4.71
C TRP A 221 25.07 0.61 5.55
#